data_AF-A0A363T8L4-F1
#
_entry.id   AF-A0A363T8L4-F1
#
_cell.length_a   1.000
_cell.length_b   1.000
_cell.length_c   1.000
_cell.angle_alpha   90.00
_cell.angle_beta   90.00
_cell.angle_gamma   90.00
#
_symmetry.space_group_name_H-M   'P 1'
#
loop_
_entity.id
_entity.type
_entity.pdbx_description
1 polymer ?
#
loop_
_entity_poly.entity_id
_entity_poly.type
_entity_poly.pdbx_seq_one_letter_code
_entity_poly.pdbx_strand_id
1 'polypeptide(L)' 'MSPNNTNSEPQLPSIGESACGARIHITPNTPYIHYRGEIVYFCGPDCKQLYDEDPLNSCMAARLLSGR' A
#
# COMPACT_ATOMS: atom_id res chain seq x y z
N MET A 1 27.30 -34.04 -1.99
CA MET A 1 27.23 -32.77 -2.76
C MET A 1 25.77 -32.41 -3.00
N SER A 2 25.39 -31.18 -2.64
CA SER A 2 24.24 -30.31 -3.00
C SER A 2 22.79 -30.88 -3.03
N PRO A 3 21.81 -30.08 -2.59
CA PRO A 3 21.19 -29.09 -3.48
C PRO A 3 21.22 -27.67 -2.88
N ASN A 4 21.55 -26.65 -3.68
CA ASN A 4 20.64 -25.64 -4.25
C ASN A 4 20.01 -24.73 -3.18
N ASN A 5 19.92 -23.41 -3.31
CA ASN A 5 19.69 -22.62 -4.51
C ASN A 5 19.93 -21.16 -4.12
N THR A 6 20.45 -20.40 -5.09
CA THR A 6 20.41 -18.95 -5.26
C THR A 6 19.57 -18.16 -4.24
N ASN A 7 20.23 -17.17 -3.63
CA ASN A 7 19.62 -16.00 -3.03
C ASN A 7 18.64 -15.35 -4.03
N SER A 8 17.40 -15.80 -3.98
CA SER A 8 16.24 -15.13 -4.53
C SER A 8 15.26 -15.04 -3.39
N GLU A 9 15.58 -14.27 -2.34
CA GLU A 9 14.55 -13.85 -1.40
C GLU A 9 13.48 -13.14 -2.24
N PRO A 10 12.27 -13.72 -2.41
CA PRO A 10 11.17 -12.96 -2.95
C PRO A 10 10.92 -11.90 -1.88
N GLN A 11 11.23 -10.64 -2.20
CA GLN A 11 10.94 -9.44 -1.41
C GLN A 11 9.70 -9.71 -0.54
N LEU A 12 9.92 -10.07 0.74
CA LEU A 12 8.90 -10.70 1.57
C LEU A 12 7.70 -9.75 1.61
N PRO A 13 6.44 -10.23 1.48
CA PRO A 13 5.29 -9.36 1.63
C PRO A 13 5.41 -8.61 2.95
N SER A 14 5.61 -7.30 2.86
CA SER A 14 5.84 -6.46 4.02
C SER A 14 4.48 -6.12 4.60
N ILE A 15 4.26 -6.45 5.87
CA ILE A 15 3.02 -6.08 6.53
C ILE A 15 3.09 -4.58 6.84
N GLY A 16 2.20 -3.81 6.22
CA GLY A 16 2.12 -2.36 6.41
C GLY A 16 0.68 -1.90 6.61
N GLU A 17 0.51 -0.60 6.82
CA GLU A 17 -0.80 0.02 6.97
C GLU A 17 -1.25 0.62 5.64
N SER A 18 -2.52 0.40 5.31
CA SER A 18 -3.18 0.99 4.15
C SER A 18 -3.71 2.39 4.46
N ALA A 19 -4.20 3.09 3.44
CA ALA A 19 -4.75 4.44 3.53
C ALA A 19 -5.80 4.64 4.64
N CYS A 20 -6.61 3.61 4.92
CA CYS A 20 -7.63 3.62 5.98
C CYS A 20 -7.12 3.15 7.35
N GLY A 21 -5.83 2.82 7.48
CA GLY A 21 -5.24 2.25 8.70
C GLY A 21 -5.42 0.74 8.84
N ALA A 22 -5.98 0.06 7.83
CA ALA A 22 -6.06 -1.40 7.85
C ALA A 22 -4.69 -2.02 7.57
N ARG A 23 -4.34 -3.07 8.31
CA ARG A 23 -3.08 -3.81 8.12
C ARG A 23 -3.19 -4.73 6.91
N ILE A 24 -2.32 -4.53 5.91
CA ILE A 24 -2.33 -5.27 4.63
C ILE A 24 -0.97 -5.90 4.33
N HIS A 25 -0.97 -6.91 3.46
CA HIS A 25 0.26 -7.42 2.86
C HIS A 25 0.64 -6.54 1.67
N ILE A 26 1.76 -5.82 1.80
CA ILE A 26 2.34 -5.04 0.71
C ILE A 26 3.14 -5.98 -0.17
N THR A 27 2.77 -6.00 -1.44
CA THR A 27 3.44 -6.72 -2.52
C THR A 27 3.92 -5.70 -3.56
N PRO A 28 4.82 -6.07 -4.47
CA PRO A 28 5.24 -5.19 -5.57
C PRO A 28 4.09 -4.67 -6.45
N ASN A 29 2.94 -5.36 -6.45
CA ASN A 29 1.75 -5.00 -7.22
C ASN A 29 0.73 -4.21 -6.40
N THR A 30 0.98 -3.97 -5.11
CA THR A 30 0.07 -3.24 -4.23
C THR A 30 0.02 -1.78 -4.69
N PRO A 31 -1.18 -1.24 -5.02
CA PRO A 31 -1.28 0.14 -5.46
C PRO A 31 -0.86 1.09 -4.35
N TYR A 32 -0.12 2.14 -4.71
CA TYR A 32 0.33 3.17 -3.77
C TYR A 32 0.32 4.54 -4.42
N ILE A 33 0.37 5.59 -3.59
CA ILE A 33 0.58 6.97 -4.01
C ILE A 33 1.63 7.64 -3.12
N HIS A 34 2.16 8.75 -3.60
CA HIS A 34 2.99 9.65 -2.80
C HIS A 34 2.11 10.79 -2.29
N TYR A 35 1.91 10.87 -0.98
CA TYR A 35 1.13 11.92 -0.34
C TYR A 35 1.96 12.59 0.74
N ARG A 36 2.19 13.90 0.58
CA ARG A 36 2.99 14.73 1.51
C ARG A 36 4.41 14.19 1.80
N GLY A 37 5.01 13.52 0.83
CA GLY A 37 6.35 12.92 0.98
C GLY A 37 6.35 11.52 1.60
N GLU A 38 5.18 10.97 1.96
CA GLU A 38 5.02 9.60 2.43
C GLU A 38 4.42 8.71 1.34
N ILE A 39 4.81 7.43 1.34
CA ILE A 39 4.17 6.41 0.49
C ILE A 39 2.95 5.87 1.25
N VAL A 40 1.78 5.97 0.64
CA VAL A 40 0.54 5.43 1.20
C VAL A 40 0.05 4.31 0.31
N TYR A 41 -0.11 3.13 0.90
CA TYR A 41 -0.55 1.93 0.21
C TYR A 41 -2.07 1.78 0.26
N PHE A 42 -2.64 1.15 -0.76
CA PHE A 42 -4.06 0.85 -0.84
C PHE A 42 -4.30 -0.65 -0.70
N CYS A 43 -5.45 -1.00 -0.13
CA CYS A 43 -5.95 -2.37 -0.03
C CYS A 43 -6.04 -3.08 -1.38
N GLY A 44 -6.34 -2.32 -2.43
CA GLY A 44 -6.56 -2.83 -3.77
C GLY A 44 -6.75 -1.69 -4.78
N PRO A 45 -6.89 -2.02 -6.06
CA PRO A 45 -7.04 -1.04 -7.13
C PRO A 45 -8.32 -0.20 -7.00
N ASP A 46 -9.42 -0.80 -6.55
CA ASP A 46 -10.67 -0.07 -6.30
C ASP A 46 -10.49 1.06 -5.27
N CYS A 47 -9.73 0.77 -4.20
CA CYS A 47 -9.40 1.75 -3.17
C CYS A 47 -8.60 2.95 -3.75
N LYS A 48 -7.71 2.68 -4.73
CA LYS A 48 -6.95 3.74 -5.43
C LYS A 48 -7.85 4.49 -6.41
N GLN A 49 -8.70 3.80 -7.17
CA GLN A 49 -9.60 4.44 -8.12
C GLN A 49 -10.59 5.38 -7.42
N LEU A 50 -11.16 4.97 -6.29
CA LEU A 50 -11.98 5.85 -5.46
C LEU A 50 -11.20 7.10 -5.01
N TYR A 51 -9.91 6.96 -4.71
CA TYR A 51 -9.06 8.11 -4.40
C TYR A 51 -8.83 9.02 -5.61
N ASP A 52 -8.61 8.47 -6.81
CA ASP A 52 -8.44 9.26 -8.03
C ASP A 52 -9.72 10.04 -8.41
N GLU A 53 -10.90 9.45 -8.17
CA GLU A 53 -12.20 10.09 -8.42
C GLU A 53 -12.57 11.11 -7.34
N ASP A 54 -12.57 10.70 -6.06
CA ASP A 54 -12.88 11.55 -4.92
C ASP A 54 -12.01 11.16 -3.69
N PRO A 55 -10.92 11.90 -3.45
CA PRO A 55 -10.00 11.62 -2.34
C PRO A 55 -10.68 11.64 -0.97
N LEU A 56 -11.70 12.49 -0.78
CA LEU A 56 -12.41 12.69 0.49
C LEU A 56 -13.49 11.65 0.77
N ASN A 57 -13.94 10.90 -0.24
CA ASN A 57 -14.83 9.75 -0.12
C ASN A 57 -14.08 8.41 -0.24
N SER A 58 -12.76 8.45 -0.39
CA SER A 58 -11.92 7.26 -0.45
C SER A 58 -11.44 6.80 0.93
N CYS A 59 -10.78 5.63 0.97
CA CYS A 59 -10.09 5.13 2.16
C CYS A 59 -9.02 6.10 2.69
N MET A 60 -8.59 7.09 1.91
CA MET A 60 -7.62 8.10 2.32
C MET A 60 -8.24 9.30 3.06
N ALA A 61 -9.57 9.45 3.03
CA ALA A 61 -10.28 10.60 3.59
C ALA A 61 -9.83 10.94 5.01
N ALA A 62 -9.72 9.93 5.87
CA ALA A 62 -9.26 10.10 7.24
C ALA A 62 -7.86 10.75 7.29
N ARG A 63 -6.93 10.33 6.43
CA ARG A 63 -5.57 10.87 6.39
C ARG A 63 -5.51 12.28 5.79
N LEU A 64 -6.33 12.55 4.78
CA LEU A 64 -6.46 13.87 4.15
C LEU A 64 -7.02 14.92 5.12
N LEU A 65 -8.11 14.56 5.82
CA LEU A 65 -8.80 15.42 6.77
C LEU A 65 -8.04 15.57 8.09
N SER A 66 -7.31 14.53 8.54
CA SER A 66 -6.57 14.58 9.79
C SER A 66 -5.31 15.44 9.72
N GLY A 67 -4.87 15.85 8.52
CA GLY A 67 -3.78 16.81 8.34
C GLY A 67 -2.42 16.38 8.91
N ARG A 68 -2.28 15.14 9.36
CA ARG A 68 -0.99 14.51 9.68
C ARG A 68 -0.25 14.13 8.42
#